data_AF-A0A8W8L906-F1
#
_entry.id   AF-A0A8W8L906-F1
#
_cell.length_a   1.000
_cell.length_b   1.000
_cell.length_c   1.000
_cell.angle_alpha   90.00
_cell.angle_beta   90.00
_cell.angle_gamma   90.00
#
_symmetry.space_group_name_H-M   'P 1'
#
loop_
_entity.id
_entity.type
_entity.pdbx_description
1 polymer ?
#
loop_
_entity_poly.entity_id
_entity_poly.type
_entity_poly.pdbx_seq_one_letter_code
_entity_poly.pdbx_strand_id
1 'polypeptide(L)'
;GDKFRMVLAKTLREDGTPDDGEYNPTDTGPSRADSFEYVMHGKVYRIEGDDTGPDSSRLAAYVSYGGLLMRLQGDANNLHGFEVDSFVYLLIKKLAF
;
A
#
# COMPACT_ATOMS: atom_id res chain seq x y z
N GLY A 1 -14.25 16.75 7.30
CA GLY A 1 -14.02 15.41 6.73
C GLY A 1 -13.38 14.54 7.78
N ASP A 2 -13.68 13.24 7.75
CA ASP A 2 -13.09 12.27 8.68
C ASP A 2 -11.59 12.18 8.47
N LYS A 3 -10.83 12.09 9.57
CA LYS A 3 -9.40 11.83 9.52
C LYS A 3 -9.16 10.33 9.67
N PHE A 4 -8.23 9.81 8.90
CA PHE A 4 -7.84 8.41 8.95
C PHE A 4 -6.32 8.31 8.81
N ARG A 5 -5.76 7.25 9.39
CA ARG A 5 -4.38 6.85 9.18
C ARG A 5 -4.37 5.77 8.10
N MET A 6 -3.60 6.00 7.05
CA MET A 6 -3.38 5.04 5.97
C MET A 6 -1.93 4.54 6.02
N VAL A 7 -1.73 3.24 5.86
CA VAL A 7 -0.42 2.61 5.75
C VAL A 7 -0.40 1.67 4.56
N LEU A 8 0.70 1.68 3.81
CA LEU A 8 0.98 0.73 2.73
C LEU A 8 2.13 -0.18 3.18
N ALA A 9 1.95 -1.49 3.07
CA ALA A 9 2.92 -2.48 3.53
C ALA A 9 3.12 -3.59 2.48
N LYS A 10 4.33 -4.16 2.41
CA LYS A 10 4.63 -5.32 1.55
C LYS A 10 4.31 -6.66 2.22
N THR A 11 4.12 -6.67 3.54
CA THR A 11 3.84 -7.84 4.36
C THR A 11 2.96 -7.45 5.55
N LEU A 12 2.11 -8.37 6.00
CA LEU A 12 1.33 -8.22 7.22
C LEU A 12 2.10 -8.65 8.48
N ARG A 13 3.23 -9.34 8.31
CA ARG A 13 4.04 -9.83 9.42
C ARG A 13 4.78 -8.67 10.09
N GLU A 14 4.78 -8.64 11.41
CA GLU A 14 5.42 -7.54 12.17
C GLU A 14 6.94 -7.55 12.02
N ASP A 15 7.53 -8.74 11.89
CA ASP A 15 8.96 -9.00 11.72
C ASP A 15 9.53 -8.56 10.36
N GLY A 16 8.68 -8.16 9.42
CA GLY A 16 9.08 -7.74 8.08
C GLY A 16 9.48 -8.89 7.15
N THR A 17 9.22 -10.15 7.52
CA THR A 17 9.45 -11.26 6.62
C THR A 17 8.58 -11.13 5.36
N PRO A 18 9.13 -11.42 4.17
CA PRO A 18 8.37 -11.38 2.93
C PRO A 18 7.13 -12.26 3.01
N ASP A 19 6.05 -11.78 2.42
CA ASP A 19 4.83 -12.56 2.29
C ASP A 19 5.06 -13.75 1.34
N ASP A 20 4.55 -14.92 1.69
CA ASP A 20 4.64 -16.14 0.87
C ASP A 20 3.52 -16.21 -0.19
N GLY A 21 2.60 -15.25 -0.16
CA GLY A 21 1.49 -15.11 -1.10
C GLY A 21 0.30 -16.02 -0.79
N GLU A 22 0.33 -16.72 0.35
CA GLU A 22 -0.75 -17.57 0.80
C GLU A 22 -1.41 -16.98 2.05
N TYR A 23 -2.66 -16.57 1.91
CA TYR A 23 -3.43 -16.09 3.05
C TYR A 23 -4.03 -17.27 3.82
N ASN A 24 -3.55 -17.51 5.05
CA ASN A 24 -4.11 -18.51 5.94
C ASN A 24 -5.08 -17.86 6.97
N PRO A 25 -6.41 -18.03 6.85
CA PRO A 25 -7.36 -17.45 7.79
C PRO A 25 -7.34 -18.11 9.18
N THR A 26 -6.68 -19.28 9.31
CA THR A 26 -6.52 -19.97 10.60
C THR A 26 -5.26 -19.55 11.33
N ASP A 27 -4.38 -18.76 10.69
CA ASP A 27 -3.24 -18.17 11.36
C ASP A 27 -3.73 -17.10 12.34
N THR A 28 -3.57 -17.38 13.64
CA THR A 28 -3.93 -16.47 14.73
C THR A 28 -2.71 -15.74 15.27
N GLY A 29 -1.59 -15.75 14.56
CA GLY A 29 -0.41 -14.99 14.91
C GLY A 29 -0.69 -13.48 14.93
N PRO A 30 0.04 -12.71 15.75
CA PRO A 30 -0.09 -11.26 15.76
C PRO A 30 0.26 -10.70 14.38
N SER A 31 -0.61 -9.83 13.85
CA SER A 31 -0.44 -9.24 12.54
C SER A 31 -0.57 -7.73 12.58
N ARG A 32 0.08 -7.03 11.64
CA ARG A 32 -0.11 -5.59 11.48
C ARG A 32 -1.57 -5.23 11.22
N ALA A 33 -2.36 -6.16 10.66
CA ALA A 33 -3.78 -5.95 10.38
C ALA A 33 -4.60 -5.74 11.66
N ASP A 34 -4.21 -6.34 12.79
CA ASP A 34 -4.98 -6.34 14.04
C ASP A 34 -5.19 -4.91 14.61
N SER A 35 -4.29 -3.98 14.26
CA SER A 35 -4.35 -2.58 14.70
C SER A 35 -5.22 -1.67 13.81
N PHE A 36 -5.71 -2.17 12.67
CA PHE A 36 -6.42 -1.40 11.65
C PHE A 36 -7.84 -1.92 11.45
N GLU A 37 -8.74 -1.04 11.02
CA GLU A 37 -10.17 -1.35 10.86
C GLU A 37 -10.49 -1.87 9.46
N TYR A 38 -9.62 -1.59 8.51
CA TYR A 38 -9.82 -1.92 7.11
C TYR A 38 -8.50 -2.33 6.47
N VAL A 39 -8.52 -3.49 5.80
CA VAL A 39 -7.35 -4.07 5.13
C VAL A 39 -7.74 -4.55 3.73
N MET A 40 -6.92 -4.21 2.73
CA MET A 40 -7.03 -4.72 1.37
C MET A 40 -5.70 -5.26 0.89
N HIS A 41 -5.75 -6.32 0.07
CA HIS A 41 -4.60 -6.86 -0.67
C HIS A 41 -4.76 -6.56 -2.16
N GLY A 42 -3.71 -6.02 -2.78
CA GLY A 42 -3.75 -5.57 -4.16
C GLY A 42 -2.40 -5.59 -4.83
N LYS A 43 -2.39 -5.28 -6.12
CA LYS A 43 -1.20 -5.31 -6.96
C LYS A 43 -0.97 -3.96 -7.62
N VAL A 44 0.27 -3.49 -7.58
CA VAL A 44 0.71 -2.31 -8.33
C VAL A 44 0.77 -2.68 -9.80
N TYR A 45 -0.05 -2.05 -10.63
CA TYR A 45 -0.13 -2.40 -12.06
C TYR A 45 0.48 -1.35 -12.98
N ARG A 46 0.67 -0.12 -12.48
CA ARG A 46 1.25 0.98 -13.26
C ARG A 46 1.94 1.97 -12.34
N ILE A 47 3.10 2.46 -12.75
CA ILE A 47 3.79 3.59 -12.14
C ILE A 47 4.08 4.58 -13.27
N GLU A 48 3.80 5.85 -13.03
CA GLU A 48 4.08 6.95 -13.95
C GLU A 48 5.06 7.91 -13.29
N GLY A 49 6.14 8.23 -14.00
CA GLY A 49 6.97 9.40 -13.74
C GLY A 49 6.52 10.56 -14.60
N ASP A 50 6.43 11.74 -14.02
CA ASP A 50 6.22 12.96 -14.80
C ASP A 50 7.54 13.37 -15.45
N ASP A 51 7.91 12.72 -16.56
CA ASP A 51 9.15 12.99 -17.33
C ASP A 51 9.11 14.32 -18.11
N THR A 52 8.11 15.18 -17.90
CA THR A 52 7.83 16.34 -18.78
C THR A 52 8.42 17.68 -18.34
N GLY A 53 9.36 17.72 -17.38
CA GLY A 53 10.04 18.96 -17.03
C GLY A 53 11.30 18.80 -16.18
N PRO A 54 12.15 19.85 -16.10
CA PRO A 54 13.40 19.83 -15.32
C PRO A 54 13.19 19.67 -13.80
N ASP A 55 11.94 19.71 -13.32
CA ASP A 55 11.51 19.51 -11.93
C ASP A 55 10.66 18.22 -11.78
N SER A 56 11.02 17.14 -12.49
CA SER A 56 10.30 15.85 -12.58
C SER A 56 10.34 15.00 -11.28
N SER A 57 10.05 15.60 -10.13
CA SER A 57 10.11 14.92 -8.82
C SER A 57 8.82 14.15 -8.47
N ARG A 58 7.74 14.25 -9.26
CA ARG A 58 6.44 13.65 -8.91
C ARG A 58 6.25 12.30 -9.60
N LEU A 59 6.01 11.28 -8.79
CA LEU A 59 5.61 9.93 -9.21
C LEU A 59 4.13 9.71 -8.90
N ALA A 60 3.45 8.94 -9.76
CA ALA A 60 2.11 8.43 -9.53
C ALA A 60 2.11 6.89 -9.61
N ALA A 61 1.73 6.22 -8.53
CA ALA A 61 1.56 4.78 -8.46
C ALA A 61 0.06 4.42 -8.54
N TYR A 62 -0.27 3.40 -9.32
CA TYR A 62 -1.61 2.87 -9.46
C TYR A 62 -1.68 1.44 -8.94
N VAL A 63 -2.65 1.20 -8.07
CA VAL A 63 -2.85 -0.08 -7.39
C VAL A 63 -4.27 -0.57 -7.64
N SER A 64 -4.42 -1.87 -7.89
CA SER A 64 -5.71 -2.54 -8.00
C SER A 64 -5.89 -3.54 -6.87
N TYR A 65 -6.94 -3.37 -6.08
CA TYR A 65 -7.36 -4.27 -4.99
C TYR A 65 -8.56 -5.08 -5.46
N GLY A 66 -8.33 -6.08 -6.32
CA GLY A 66 -9.41 -6.93 -6.84
C GLY A 66 -10.46 -6.20 -7.69
N GLY A 67 -10.06 -5.12 -8.38
CA GLY A 67 -10.96 -4.27 -9.19
C GLY A 67 -11.23 -2.90 -8.59
N LEU A 68 -10.92 -2.69 -7.30
CA LEU A 68 -10.92 -1.36 -6.69
C LEU A 68 -9.63 -0.62 -7.03
N LEU A 69 -9.74 0.50 -7.74
CA LEU A 69 -8.59 1.27 -8.23
C LEU A 69 -8.17 2.35 -7.24
N MET A 70 -6.86 2.50 -7.05
CA MET A 70 -6.24 3.55 -6.24
C MET A 70 -5.15 4.24 -7.06
N ARG A 71 -5.05 5.57 -6.93
CA ARG A 71 -3.94 6.38 -7.46
C ARG A 71 -3.27 7.12 -6.30
N LEU A 72 -1.99 6.87 -6.09
CA LEU A 72 -1.15 7.58 -5.12
C LEU A 72 -0.15 8.45 -5.88
N GLN A 73 -0.21 9.76 -5.68
CA GLN A 73 0.73 10.71 -6.31
C GLN A 73 1.51 11.45 -5.23
N GLY A 74 2.83 11.55 -5.40
CA GLY A 74 3.70 12.23 -4.45
C GLY A 74 5.13 12.36 -4.97
N ASP A 75 6.00 12.90 -4.14
CA ASP A 75 7.42 13.03 -4.50
C ASP A 75 8.10 11.67 -4.60
N ALA A 76 9.09 11.56 -5.48
CA ALA A 76 9.72 10.30 -5.81
C ALA A 76 10.39 9.62 -4.61
N ASN A 77 10.92 10.40 -3.67
CA ASN A 77 11.50 9.92 -2.42
C ASN A 77 10.50 9.15 -1.55
N ASN A 78 9.21 9.51 -1.61
CA ASN A 78 8.16 8.84 -0.83
C ASN A 78 7.65 7.57 -1.54
N LEU A 79 7.87 7.44 -2.85
CA LEU A 79 7.37 6.34 -3.68
C LEU A 79 8.45 5.32 -4.07
N HIS A 80 9.69 5.48 -3.58
CA HIS A 80 10.84 4.60 -3.89
C HIS A 80 10.63 3.10 -3.53
N GLY A 81 9.57 2.76 -2.78
CA GLY A 81 9.24 1.38 -2.42
C GLY A 81 8.28 0.66 -3.38
N PHE A 82 7.68 1.36 -4.35
CA PHE A 82 6.70 0.78 -5.27
C PHE A 82 7.38 0.28 -6.53
N GLU A 83 7.15 -0.99 -6.85
CA GLU A 83 7.56 -1.60 -8.10
C GLU A 83 6.32 -2.13 -8.82
N VAL A 84 6.33 -2.06 -10.15
CA VAL A 84 5.28 -2.70 -10.95
C VAL A 84 5.30 -4.20 -10.67
N ASP A 85 4.11 -4.79 -10.68
CA ASP A 85 3.86 -6.19 -10.34
C ASP A 85 4.05 -6.59 -8.88
N SER A 86 4.42 -5.65 -8.00
CA SER A 86 4.48 -5.91 -6.56
C SER A 86 3.11 -5.97 -5.91
N PHE A 87 2.96 -6.88 -4.96
CA PHE A 87 1.81 -6.97 -4.07
C PHE A 87 1.95 -5.99 -2.90
N VAL A 88 0.84 -5.35 -2.53
CA VAL A 88 0.77 -4.34 -1.47
C VAL A 88 -0.49 -4.53 -0.65
N TYR A 89 -0.33 -4.39 0.66
CA TYR A 89 -1.40 -4.30 1.63
C TYR A 89 -1.72 -2.83 1.92
N LEU A 90 -2.99 -2.48 1.84
CA LEU A 90 -3.53 -1.19 2.27
C LEU A 90 -4.23 -1.36 3.60
N LEU A 91 -3.75 -0.65 4.61
CA LEU A 91 -4.30 -0.66 5.96
C LEU A 91 -4.82 0.73 6.32
N ILE A 92 -6.07 0.81 6.78
CA ILE A 92 -6.72 2.06 7.17
C ILE A 92 -7.33 1.93 8.56
N LYS A 93 -7.11 2.96 9.38
CA LYS A 93 -7.72 3.11 10.70
C LYS A 93 -8.33 4.50 10.81
N LYS A 94 -9.59 4.60 11.22
CA LYS A 94 -10.21 5.89 11.51
C LYS A 94 -9.53 6.52 12.73
N LEU A 95 -9.26 7.82 12.64
CA LEU A 95 -8.80 8.60 13.78
C LEU A 95 -10.03 9.24 14.42
N ALA A 96 -10.48 8.68 15.53
CA ALA A 96 -11.42 9.35 16.40
C ALA A 96 -10.68 10.47 17.15
N PHE A 97 -11.16 11.70 17.00
CA PHE A 97 -10.82 12.81 17.88
C PHE A 97 -11.84 12.88 19.00
#